data_AF-A0AAN8IV23-F1
#
_entry.id   AF-A0AAN8IV23-F1
#
_cell.length_a   1.000
_cell.length_b   1.000
_cell.length_c   1.000
_cell.angle_alpha   90.00
_cell.angle_beta   90.00
_cell.angle_gamma   90.00
#
_symmetry.space_group_name_H-M   'P 1'
#
loop_
_entity.id
_entity.type
_entity.pdbx_description
1 polymer ?
#
loop_
_entity_poly.entity_id
_entity_poly.type
_entity_poly.pdbx_seq_one_letter_code
_entity_poly.pdbx_strand_id
1 'polypeptide(L)'
;MFLPLHNLKRADVFLITKIYPRKSIDDVLCMIDNSLRNLRTSYIDLVLIHFPKTKDAALGDSENTLHRKITYLALEHLKKEGKIRSVGVSNYEVRHIEEIESYGQVQFYFQFWDRRMSRKSRPR
;
A
#
# COMPACT_ATOMS: atom_id res chain seq x y z
N MET A 1 20.90 -2.22 -3.55
CA MET A 1 20.54 -1.48 -2.34
C MET A 1 21.84 -1.09 -1.63
N PHE A 2 22.05 0.21 -1.37
CA PHE A 2 23.35 0.76 -0.93
C PHE A 2 23.54 0.81 0.59
N LEU A 3 22.61 0.27 1.38
CA LEU A 3 22.66 0.32 2.85
C LEU A 3 24.00 -0.11 3.46
N PRO A 4 24.68 -1.18 2.98
CA PRO A 4 25.97 -1.60 3.55
C PRO A 4 27.08 -0.55 3.39
N LEU A 5 27.04 0.29 2.34
CA LEU A 5 28.01 1.38 2.16
C LEU A 5 27.90 2.44 3.26
N HIS A 6 26.76 2.48 3.95
CA HIS A 6 26.48 3.40 5.05
C HIS A 6 26.41 2.68 6.40
N ASN A 7 26.93 1.44 6.50
CA ASN A 7 26.87 0.61 7.71
C ASN A 7 25.44 0.40 8.26
N LEU A 8 24.45 0.38 7.35
CA LEU A 8 23.04 0.13 7.68
C LEU A 8 22.60 -1.26 7.24
N LYS A 9 21.78 -1.91 8.06
CA LYS A 9 21.06 -3.15 7.77
C LYS A 9 19.67 -2.83 7.22
N ARG A 10 19.03 -3.82 6.59
CA ARG A 10 17.64 -3.67 6.10
C ARG A 10 16.66 -3.28 7.21
N ALA A 11 16.86 -3.78 8.43
CA ALA A 11 16.01 -3.49 9.58
C ALA A 11 16.20 -2.08 10.16
N ASP A 12 17.28 -1.37 9.78
CA ASP A 12 17.58 -0.02 10.28
C ASP A 12 16.83 1.07 9.50
N VAL A 13 16.12 0.70 8.43
CA VAL A 13 15.37 1.61 7.57
C VAL A 13 13.92 1.18 7.43
N PHE A 14 13.02 2.15 7.35
CA PHE A 14 11.61 1.93 7.07
C PHE A 14 11.32 2.20 5.59
N LEU A 15 11.04 1.14 4.83
CA LEU A 15 10.85 1.20 3.39
C LEU A 15 9.37 1.34 3.03
N ILE A 16 9.04 2.40 2.31
CA ILE A 16 7.68 2.66 1.82
C ILE A 16 7.69 2.63 0.30
N THR A 17 6.75 1.91 -0.30
CA THR A 17 6.44 2.03 -1.73
C THR A 17 4.97 2.32 -1.95
N LYS A 18 4.60 2.69 -3.18
CA LYS A 18 3.22 3.00 -3.55
C LYS A 18 2.85 2.28 -4.84
N ILE A 19 1.62 1.76 -4.90
CA ILE A 19 1.05 1.20 -6.12
C ILE A 19 -0.28 1.88 -6.44
N TYR A 20 -0.61 2.01 -7.72
CA TYR A 20 -1.98 2.34 -8.12
C TYR A 20 -2.88 1.10 -7.97
N PRO A 21 -4.19 1.28 -7.75
CA PRO A 21 -5.16 0.21 -7.85
C PRO A 21 -5.03 -0.59 -9.16
N ARG A 22 -5.30 -1.89 -9.07
CA ARG A 22 -5.24 -2.85 -10.18
C ARG A 22 -6.57 -3.56 -10.40
N LYS A 23 -6.69 -4.15 -11.59
CA LYS A 23 -7.90 -4.82 -12.06
C LYS A 23 -7.98 -6.28 -11.62
N SER A 24 -6.84 -6.89 -11.31
CA SER A 24 -6.74 -8.29 -10.86
C SER A 24 -5.84 -8.40 -9.63
N ILE A 25 -5.99 -9.51 -8.90
CA ILE A 25 -5.12 -9.85 -7.78
C ILE A 25 -3.70 -10.15 -8.28
N ASP A 26 -3.58 -10.90 -9.38
CA ASP A 26 -2.29 -11.31 -9.95
C ASP A 26 -1.41 -10.11 -10.33
N ASP A 27 -2.01 -9.03 -10.84
CA ASP A 27 -1.29 -7.79 -11.13
C ASP A 27 -0.66 -7.19 -9.86
N VAL A 28 -1.39 -7.23 -8.73
CA VAL A 28 -0.90 -6.72 -7.44
C VAL A 28 0.25 -7.57 -6.93
N LEU A 29 0.09 -8.90 -6.96
CA LEU A 29 1.13 -9.85 -6.54
C LEU A 29 2.41 -9.65 -7.38
N CYS A 30 2.26 -9.62 -8.71
CA CYS A 30 3.37 -9.41 -9.64
C CYS A 30 4.08 -8.06 -9.38
N MET A 31 3.33 -6.98 -9.13
CA MET A 31 3.91 -5.68 -8.82
C MET A 31 4.70 -5.65 -7.51
N ILE A 32 4.20 -6.31 -6.47
CA ILE A 32 4.91 -6.38 -5.19
C ILE A 32 6.15 -7.25 -5.31
N ASP A 33 6.07 -8.39 -6.00
CA ASP A 33 7.24 -9.24 -6.25
C ASP A 33 8.29 -8.50 -7.10
N ASN A 34 7.88 -7.75 -8.11
CA ASN A 34 8.77 -6.85 -8.86
C ASN A 34 9.42 -5.80 -7.97
N SER A 35 8.65 -5.19 -7.06
CA SER A 35 9.18 -4.19 -6.11
C SER A 35 10.22 -4.80 -5.18
N LEU A 36 9.95 -5.99 -4.62
CA LEU A 36 10.89 -6.73 -3.78
C LEU A 36 12.19 -7.06 -4.52
N ARG A 37 12.10 -7.54 -5.78
CA ARG A 37 13.25 -7.81 -6.64
C ARG A 37 14.08 -6.55 -6.92
N ASN A 38 13.42 -5.47 -7.33
CA ASN A 38 14.09 -4.21 -7.67
C ASN A 38 14.76 -3.57 -6.45
N LEU A 39 14.10 -3.61 -5.29
CA LEU A 39 14.63 -3.10 -4.02
C LEU A 39 15.62 -4.06 -3.37
N ARG A 40 15.74 -5.29 -3.88
CA ARG A 40 16.62 -6.37 -3.39
C ARG A 40 16.39 -6.64 -1.90
N THR A 41 15.12 -6.84 -1.53
CA THR A 41 14.70 -7.12 -0.16
C THR A 41 13.60 -8.17 -0.13
N SER A 42 13.46 -8.90 0.97
CA SER A 42 12.42 -9.91 1.18
C SER A 42 11.12 -9.33 1.73
N TYR A 43 11.12 -8.09 2.25
CA TYR A 43 9.92 -7.45 2.76
C TYR A 43 9.89 -5.93 2.56
N ILE A 44 8.69 -5.37 2.52
CA ILE A 44 8.42 -3.93 2.51
C ILE A 44 7.70 -3.55 3.81
N ASP A 45 8.09 -2.44 4.45
CA ASP A 45 7.48 -2.06 5.72
C ASP A 45 6.05 -1.53 5.53
N LEU A 46 5.83 -0.73 4.50
CA LEU A 46 4.51 -0.19 4.19
C LEU A 46 4.29 -0.06 2.68
N VAL A 47 3.17 -0.61 2.21
CA VAL A 47 2.65 -0.31 0.87
C VAL A 47 1.45 0.61 1.01
N LEU A 48 1.50 1.73 0.29
CA LEU A 48 0.36 2.63 0.16
C LEU A 48 -0.35 2.42 -1.19
N ILE A 49 -1.68 2.33 -1.17
CA ILE A 49 -2.45 2.53 -2.39
C ILE A 49 -2.36 4.03 -2.72
N HIS A 50 -1.69 4.36 -3.83
CA HIS A 50 -1.24 5.71 -4.15
C HIS A 50 -2.40 6.68 -4.36
N PHE A 51 -3.50 6.22 -4.92
CA PHE A 51 -4.62 7.06 -5.32
C PHE A 51 -5.92 6.22 -5.38
N PRO A 52 -7.12 6.79 -5.16
CA PRO A 52 -8.37 6.01 -5.11
C PRO A 52 -8.87 5.50 -6.47
N LYS A 53 -8.12 5.71 -7.56
CA LYS A 53 -8.41 5.20 -8.90
C LYS A 53 -7.17 4.62 -9.56
N THR A 54 -7.36 3.78 -10.58
CA THR A 54 -6.24 3.34 -11.42
C THR A 54 -5.60 4.54 -12.14
N LYS A 55 -4.38 4.36 -12.65
CA LYS A 55 -3.63 5.44 -13.32
C LYS A 55 -4.44 6.03 -14.49
N ASP A 56 -5.09 5.16 -15.26
CA ASP A 56 -5.72 5.50 -16.54
C ASP A 56 -7.26 5.66 -16.46
N ALA A 57 -7.88 5.34 -15.31
CA ALA A 57 -9.31 5.53 -15.12
C ALA A 57 -9.70 7.02 -14.93
N ALA A 58 -10.96 7.34 -15.23
CA ALA A 58 -11.57 8.61 -14.85
C ALA A 58 -11.86 8.65 -13.34
N LEU A 59 -12.02 9.84 -12.75
CA LEU A 59 -12.33 9.99 -11.32
C LEU A 59 -13.70 9.39 -10.95
N GLY A 60 -14.70 9.56 -11.81
CA GLY A 60 -16.07 9.07 -11.61
C GLY A 60 -16.34 7.66 -12.14
N ASP A 61 -15.31 6.91 -12.52
CA ASP A 61 -15.47 5.54 -13.02
C ASP A 61 -16.01 4.62 -11.91
N SER A 62 -17.11 3.92 -12.20
CA SER A 62 -17.77 3.00 -11.26
C SER A 62 -16.86 1.83 -10.85
N GLU A 63 -15.94 1.42 -11.71
CA GLU A 63 -15.03 0.30 -11.45
C GLU A 63 -13.92 0.66 -10.47
N ASN A 64 -13.72 1.95 -10.15
CA ASN A 64 -12.70 2.36 -9.19
C ASN A 64 -12.89 1.71 -7.82
N THR A 65 -14.14 1.57 -7.37
CA THR A 65 -14.49 0.88 -6.12
C THR A 65 -14.06 -0.57 -6.14
N LEU A 66 -14.33 -1.29 -7.24
CA LEU A 66 -13.91 -2.68 -7.40
C LEU A 66 -12.38 -2.79 -7.40
N HIS A 67 -11.68 -1.92 -8.12
CA HIS A 67 -10.21 -1.93 -8.18
C HIS A 67 -9.56 -1.62 -6.83
N ARG A 68 -10.12 -0.69 -6.04
CA ARG A 68 -9.66 -0.42 -4.67
C ARG A 68 -9.79 -1.66 -3.80
N LYS A 69 -10.97 -2.31 -3.83
CA LYS A 69 -11.24 -3.54 -3.07
C LYS A 69 -10.27 -4.67 -3.43
N ILE A 70 -10.12 -4.98 -4.71
CA ILE A 70 -9.21 -6.02 -5.21
C ILE A 70 -7.79 -5.75 -4.72
N THR A 71 -7.32 -4.52 -4.89
CA THR A 71 -5.96 -4.14 -4.50
C THR A 71 -5.75 -4.25 -3.00
N TYR A 72 -6.68 -3.76 -2.19
CA TYR A 72 -6.56 -3.80 -0.74
C TYR A 72 -6.53 -5.23 -0.20
N LEU A 73 -7.44 -6.10 -0.67
CA LEU A 73 -7.49 -7.49 -0.23
C LEU A 73 -6.24 -8.28 -0.65
N ALA A 74 -5.70 -8.03 -1.85
CA ALA A 74 -4.44 -8.62 -2.28
C ALA A 74 -3.25 -8.17 -1.41
N LEU A 75 -3.20 -6.90 -1.02
CA LEU A 75 -2.17 -6.40 -0.10
C LEU A 75 -2.33 -6.99 1.31
N GLU A 76 -3.56 -7.11 1.83
CA GLU A 76 -3.79 -7.79 3.12
C GLU A 76 -3.39 -9.28 3.06
N HIS A 77 -3.55 -9.95 1.92
CA HIS A 77 -3.03 -11.30 1.72
C HIS A 77 -1.49 -11.33 1.77
N LEU A 78 -0.81 -10.48 0.99
CA LEU A 78 0.66 -10.35 1.00
C LEU A 78 1.23 -9.99 2.37
N LYS A 79 0.46 -9.27 3.18
CA LYS A 79 0.79 -8.97 4.57
C LYS A 79 0.75 -10.21 5.46
N LYS A 80 -0.25 -11.08 5.27
CA LYS A 80 -0.31 -12.38 5.97
C LYS A 80 0.87 -13.28 5.57
N GLU A 81 1.32 -13.20 4.31
CA GLU A 81 2.52 -13.91 3.84
C GLU A 81 3.84 -13.30 4.34
N GLY A 82 3.83 -12.11 4.95
CA GLY A 82 5.02 -11.43 5.45
C GLY A 82 5.85 -10.70 4.39
N LYS A 83 5.41 -10.68 3.12
CA LYS A 83 6.05 -9.91 2.04
C LYS A 83 5.93 -8.39 2.26
N ILE A 84 4.89 -7.96 2.96
CA ILE A 84 4.73 -6.58 3.42
C ILE A 84 4.32 -6.57 4.90
N ARG A 85 4.70 -5.55 5.67
CA ARG A 85 4.32 -5.47 7.10
C ARG A 85 3.02 -4.73 7.33
N SER A 86 2.74 -3.71 6.53
CA SER A 86 1.57 -2.87 6.67
C SER A 86 1.01 -2.38 5.33
N VAL A 87 -0.29 -2.07 5.33
CA VAL A 87 -1.03 -1.50 4.21
C VAL A 87 -1.64 -0.17 4.65
N GLY A 88 -1.56 0.82 3.77
CA GLY A 88 -2.20 2.12 3.96
C GLY A 88 -2.70 2.70 2.64
N VAL A 89 -3.18 3.94 2.72
CA VAL A 89 -3.69 4.67 1.55
C VAL A 89 -3.11 6.08 1.48
N SER A 90 -3.01 6.60 0.25
CA SER A 90 -2.55 7.94 -0.07
C SER A 90 -3.58 8.64 -0.93
N ASN A 91 -3.85 9.92 -0.67
CA ASN A 91 -4.80 10.73 -1.46
C ASN A 91 -6.26 10.25 -1.39
N TYR A 92 -6.67 9.68 -0.25
CA TYR A 92 -8.02 9.19 -0.04
C TYR A 92 -8.84 10.21 0.75
N GLU A 93 -10.03 10.53 0.24
CA GLU A 93 -11.10 11.20 1.00
C GLU A 93 -11.72 10.25 2.03
N VAL A 94 -12.47 10.82 2.99
CA VAL A 94 -13.13 10.08 4.08
C VAL A 94 -13.98 8.91 3.54
N ARG A 95 -14.81 9.15 2.52
CA ARG A 95 -15.65 8.10 1.90
C ARG A 95 -14.85 6.90 1.38
N HIS A 96 -13.64 7.12 0.85
CA HIS A 96 -12.80 6.03 0.35
C HIS A 96 -12.15 5.26 1.51
N ILE A 97 -11.88 5.93 2.62
CA ILE A 97 -11.36 5.30 3.85
C ILE A 97 -12.46 4.42 4.46
N GLU A 98 -13.65 4.97 4.67
CA GLU A 98 -14.82 4.24 5.20
C GLU A 98 -15.13 3.01 4.34
N GLU A 99 -15.07 3.14 3.02
CA GLU A 99 -15.19 2.01 2.10
C GLU A 99 -14.15 0.91 2.39
N ILE A 100 -12.86 1.25 2.45
CA ILE A 100 -11.82 0.24 2.70
C ILE A 100 -11.94 -0.33 4.11
N GLU A 101 -12.36 0.46 5.10
CA GLU A 101 -12.61 0.00 6.46
C GLU A 101 -13.73 -1.06 6.54
N SER A 102 -14.63 -1.09 5.56
CA SER A 102 -15.60 -2.18 5.42
C SER A 102 -14.98 -3.52 4.98
N TYR A 103 -13.76 -3.51 4.41
CA TYR A 103 -13.03 -4.71 3.99
C TYR A 103 -11.97 -5.17 5.01
N GLY A 104 -11.45 -4.24 5.81
CA GLY A 104 -10.45 -4.50 6.84
C GLY A 104 -9.83 -3.22 7.40
N GLN A 105 -8.90 -3.33 8.35
CA GLN A 105 -8.39 -2.16 9.06
C GLN A 105 -7.22 -1.47 8.34
N VAL A 106 -7.44 -0.25 7.85
CA VAL A 106 -6.36 0.60 7.30
C VAL A 106 -5.44 1.07 8.43
N GLN A 107 -4.14 0.83 8.26
CA GLN A 107 -3.15 1.10 9.33
C GLN A 107 -2.52 2.49 9.22
N PHE A 108 -2.36 3.00 8.00
CA PHE A 108 -1.67 4.26 7.73
C PHE A 108 -2.42 5.10 6.70
N TYR A 109 -2.43 6.41 6.93
CA TYR A 109 -2.95 7.40 5.99
C TYR A 109 -1.87 8.43 5.69
N PHE A 110 -1.73 8.77 4.41
CA PHE A 110 -0.87 9.85 3.95
C PHE A 110 -1.68 10.80 3.04
N GLN A 111 -1.75 12.07 3.40
CA GLN A 111 -2.45 13.06 2.59
C GLN A 111 -1.44 13.97 1.90
N PHE A 112 -1.75 14.43 0.70
CA PHE A 112 -0.84 15.32 -0.03
C PHE A 112 -0.66 16.67 0.68
N TRP A 113 -1.73 17.19 1.29
CA TRP A 113 -1.75 18.46 2.01
C TRP A 113 -1.27 18.36 3.46
N ASP A 114 -1.39 17.18 4.10
CA ASP A 114 -0.79 16.92 5.42
C ASP A 114 0.31 15.87 5.26
N ARG A 115 1.55 16.34 5.14
CA ARG A 115 2.76 15.51 4.93
C ARG A 115 3.08 14.62 6.13
N ARG A 116 2.29 14.65 7.21
CA ARG A 116 2.43 13.74 8.34
C ARG A 116 1.76 12.40 8.02
N MET A 117 2.50 11.33 8.21
CA MET A 117 1.91 9.99 8.25
C MET A 117 1.15 9.84 9.57
N SER A 118 -0.15 9.57 9.48
CA SER A 118 -0.93 9.20 10.66
C SER A 118 -1.05 7.68 10.73
N ARG A 119 -0.83 7.12 11.93
CA ARG A 119 -1.04 5.71 12.22
C ARG A 119 -2.28 5.59 13.09
N LYS A 120 -3.29 4.83 12.67
CA LYS A 120 -4.37 4.45 13.60
C LYS A 120 -3.76 3.51 14.64
N SER A 121 -3.79 3.89 15.91
CA SER A 121 -3.46 2.98 17.01
C SER A 121 -4.40 1.78 16.93
N ARG A 122 -3.87 0.55 16.92
CA ARG A 122 -4.72 -0.64 17.11
C ARG A 122 -5.46 -0.48 18.46
N PRO A 123 -6.77 -0.74 18.53
CA PRO A 123 -7.37 -1.06 19.83
C PRO A 123 -6.60 -2.25 20.41
N ARG A 124 -6.29 -2.18 21.70
CA ARG A 124 -5.63 -3.28 22.43
C ARG A 124 -6.52 -4.51 22.46
#